data_AF-A0A061H8B4-F1
#
_entry.id   AF-A0A061H8B4-F1
#
_cell.length_a   1.000
_cell.length_b   1.000
_cell.length_c   1.000
_cell.angle_alpha   90.00
_cell.angle_beta   90.00
_cell.angle_gamma   90.00
#
_symmetry.space_group_name_H-M   'P 1'
#
loop_
_entity.id
_entity.type
_entity.pdbx_description
1 polymer ?
#
loop_
_entity_poly.entity_id
_entity_poly.type
_entity_poly.pdbx_seq_one_letter_code
_entity_poly.pdbx_strand_id
1 'polypeptide(L)'
;MESTTTIGTTFRIAKPGNDDDIHQAHTDTDTETETETETETDLAFILSAFDSALPYLSSIGSAQQWGDIPFSSRPKTRTEFAQFIRSSYRLSLLPRDGDGDGDGQGEEGGRWCRMILALRGETRVAACGLSTWLPDYLPPSLVDQIRQRLHDDDGSAPRFLYLNYLITHRFRPSRGAGAQLIHHALDLARHRRIPWILVDCWCGNAGGLVRFYQQHGFHPIGDAFVAPGKHKDGLEWRGSVLGRRID
;
A
#
# COMPACT_ATOMS: atom_id res chain seq x y z
N MET A 1 -7.55 28.32 -26.13
CA MET A 1 -6.50 27.70 -25.31
C MET A 1 -7.00 27.73 -23.87
N GLU A 2 -7.72 26.68 -23.46
CA GLU A 2 -8.12 26.54 -22.06
C GLU A 2 -6.88 26.12 -21.27
N SER A 3 -6.39 27.03 -20.44
CA SER A 3 -5.38 26.72 -19.44
C SER A 3 -5.98 25.74 -18.44
N THR A 4 -5.72 24.45 -18.62
CA THR A 4 -6.05 23.42 -17.63
C THR A 4 -5.16 23.65 -16.41
N THR A 5 -5.71 24.35 -15.42
CA THR A 5 -5.13 24.42 -14.07
C THR A 5 -4.94 22.99 -13.57
N THR A 6 -3.70 22.50 -13.55
CA THR A 6 -3.40 21.17 -13.04
C THR A 6 -3.63 21.20 -11.54
N ILE A 7 -4.73 20.59 -11.08
CA ILE A 7 -5.02 20.45 -9.66
C ILE A 7 -3.88 19.63 -9.03
N GLY A 8 -3.20 20.22 -8.06
CA GLY A 8 -2.10 19.60 -7.34
C GLY A 8 -2.53 18.37 -6.54
N THR A 9 -1.55 17.54 -6.17
CA THR A 9 -1.77 16.36 -5.33
C THR A 9 -1.64 16.73 -3.87
N THR A 10 -2.65 16.37 -3.08
CA THR A 10 -2.53 16.39 -1.62
C THR A 10 -2.51 14.98 -1.08
N PHE A 11 -1.93 14.82 0.12
CA PHE A 11 -1.87 13.54 0.82
C PHE A 11 -2.52 13.68 2.20
N ARG A 12 -3.26 12.66 2.62
CA ARG A 12 -3.76 12.57 4.00
C ARG A 12 -3.80 11.14 4.48
N ILE A 13 -3.82 10.95 5.79
CA ILE A 13 -4.05 9.65 6.40
C ILE A 13 -5.49 9.21 6.13
N ALA A 14 -5.66 7.94 5.78
CA ALA A 14 -6.96 7.32 5.66
C ALA A 14 -7.65 7.28 7.02
N LYS A 15 -8.93 7.64 7.05
CA LYS A 15 -9.76 7.62 8.25
C LYS A 15 -10.51 6.28 8.32
N PRO A 16 -10.66 5.68 9.51
CA PRO A 16 -11.53 4.53 9.67
C PRO A 16 -12.97 4.92 9.34
N GLY A 17 -13.70 4.01 8.70
CA GLY A 17 -15.16 4.10 8.57
C GLY A 17 -15.86 3.62 9.84
N ASN A 18 -17.18 3.48 9.76
CA ASN A 18 -18.00 2.87 10.81
C ASN A 18 -17.78 1.35 10.83
N ASP A 19 -18.08 0.68 11.95
CA ASP A 19 -17.87 -0.79 12.04
C ASP A 19 -18.73 -1.57 11.02
N ASP A 20 -19.87 -1.01 10.59
CA ASP A 20 -20.73 -1.58 9.55
C ASP A 20 -20.05 -1.68 8.18
N ASP A 21 -19.07 -0.81 7.89
CA ASP A 21 -18.28 -0.85 6.66
C ASP A 21 -17.44 -2.12 6.53
N ILE A 22 -17.21 -2.88 7.61
CA ILE A 22 -16.49 -4.15 7.54
C ILE A 22 -17.40 -5.24 6.94
N HIS A 23 -18.70 -5.17 7.23
CA HIS A 23 -19.68 -6.24 6.97
C HIS A 23 -20.54 -6.02 5.71
N GLN A 24 -20.71 -4.78 5.24
CA GLN A 24 -21.48 -4.51 4.03
C GLN A 24 -20.71 -4.93 2.76
N ALA A 25 -21.02 -6.11 2.21
CA ALA A 25 -20.80 -6.34 0.79
C ALA A 25 -21.71 -5.37 0.02
N HIS A 26 -21.17 -4.60 -0.94
CA HIS A 26 -22.03 -3.84 -1.85
C HIS A 26 -22.84 -4.85 -2.67
N THR A 27 -24.04 -5.14 -2.21
CA THR A 27 -25.09 -5.76 -3.00
C THR A 27 -25.82 -4.63 -3.68
N ASP A 28 -25.69 -4.53 -5.01
CA ASP A 28 -26.57 -3.69 -5.82
C ASP A 28 -28.01 -4.14 -5.56
N THR A 29 -28.75 -3.40 -4.74
CA THR A 29 -30.19 -3.53 -4.64
C THR A 29 -30.77 -2.12 -4.63
N ASP A 30 -31.38 -1.76 -5.76
CA ASP A 30 -32.17 -0.55 -5.91
C ASP A 30 -33.26 -0.52 -4.84
N THR A 31 -33.17 0.41 -3.90
CA THR A 31 -34.34 0.91 -3.17
C THR A 31 -34.10 2.37 -2.81
N GLU A 32 -34.89 3.25 -3.44
CA GLU A 32 -34.88 4.70 -3.25
C GLU A 32 -35.25 5.09 -1.82
N THR A 33 -34.35 5.76 -1.11
CA THR A 33 -34.68 6.75 -0.08
C THR A 33 -33.52 7.74 0.04
N GLU A 34 -33.67 8.94 -0.53
CA GLU A 34 -32.70 10.04 -0.37
C GLU A 34 -32.84 10.69 1.02
N THR A 35 -31.77 10.73 1.82
CA THR A 35 -31.26 11.95 2.52
C THR A 35 -30.09 11.65 3.46
N GLU A 36 -28.91 11.46 2.88
CA GLU A 36 -27.60 12.04 3.23
C GLU A 36 -26.68 11.48 2.14
N THR A 37 -25.95 12.31 1.41
CA THR A 37 -24.89 11.79 0.54
C THR A 37 -23.89 11.10 1.45
N GLU A 38 -24.04 9.81 1.69
CA GLU A 38 -23.08 9.00 2.42
C GLU A 38 -21.79 9.10 1.63
N THR A 39 -20.90 9.97 2.10
CA THR A 39 -19.62 10.18 1.46
C THR A 39 -18.87 8.86 1.55
N GLU A 40 -18.60 8.24 0.39
CA GLU A 40 -17.83 6.98 0.27
C GLU A 40 -16.73 6.93 1.33
N THR A 41 -16.63 5.85 2.10
CA THR A 41 -15.60 5.71 3.15
C THR A 41 -14.22 5.46 2.55
N ASP A 42 -13.16 5.70 3.32
CA ASP A 42 -11.79 5.48 2.82
C ASP A 42 -11.50 3.99 2.57
N LEU A 43 -12.11 3.09 3.35
CA LEU A 43 -12.06 1.65 3.11
C LEU A 43 -12.73 1.30 1.77
N ALA A 44 -13.96 1.79 1.55
CA ALA A 44 -14.69 1.56 0.30
C ALA A 44 -13.90 2.07 -0.92
N PHE A 45 -13.31 3.27 -0.81
CA PHE A 45 -12.43 3.81 -1.86
C PHE A 45 -11.24 2.90 -2.15
N ILE A 46 -10.50 2.44 -1.12
CA ILE A 46 -9.29 1.63 -1.30
C ILE A 46 -9.65 0.30 -1.98
N LEU A 47 -10.70 -0.39 -1.51
CA LEU A 47 -11.16 -1.66 -2.09
C LEU A 47 -11.63 -1.48 -3.54
N SER A 48 -12.42 -0.43 -3.81
CA SER A 48 -12.86 -0.08 -5.16
C SER A 48 -11.69 0.25 -6.10
N ALA A 49 -10.63 0.89 -5.60
CA ALA A 49 -9.43 1.15 -6.38
C ALA A 49 -8.74 -0.16 -6.83
N PHE A 50 -8.65 -1.17 -5.96
CA PHE A 50 -8.15 -2.50 -6.33
C PHE A 50 -9.06 -3.17 -7.36
N ASP A 51 -10.37 -3.16 -7.13
CA ASP A 51 -11.37 -3.78 -8.01
C ASP A 51 -11.32 -3.17 -9.41
N SER A 52 -11.18 -1.84 -9.50
CA SER A 52 -11.07 -1.11 -10.77
C SER A 52 -9.87 -1.54 -11.62
N ALA A 53 -8.84 -2.14 -11.01
CA ALA A 53 -7.64 -2.59 -11.70
C ALA A 53 -7.73 -4.02 -12.22
N LEU A 54 -8.56 -4.89 -11.64
CA LEU A 54 -8.61 -6.31 -11.96
C LEU A 54 -8.96 -6.59 -13.44
N PRO A 55 -9.97 -5.93 -14.06
CA PRO A 55 -10.30 -6.17 -15.47
C PRO A 55 -9.13 -5.83 -16.40
N TYR A 56 -8.41 -4.73 -16.12
CA TYR A 56 -7.24 -4.35 -16.90
C TYR A 56 -6.08 -5.32 -16.71
N LEU A 57 -5.78 -5.72 -15.47
CA LEU A 57 -4.72 -6.70 -15.21
C LEU A 57 -5.01 -8.02 -15.92
N SER A 58 -6.27 -8.46 -15.93
CA SER A 58 -6.69 -9.64 -16.68
C SER A 58 -6.45 -9.47 -18.18
N SER A 59 -6.85 -8.33 -18.75
CA SER A 59 -6.71 -8.10 -20.21
C SER A 59 -5.26 -8.04 -20.70
N ILE A 60 -4.29 -7.74 -19.83
CA ILE A 60 -2.86 -7.72 -20.16
C ILE A 60 -2.10 -8.96 -19.65
N GLY A 61 -2.79 -10.03 -19.25
CA GLY A 61 -2.15 -11.26 -18.76
C GLY A 61 -1.46 -11.12 -17.40
N SER A 62 -1.85 -10.14 -16.59
CA SER A 62 -1.32 -9.84 -15.26
C SER A 62 -2.27 -10.19 -14.12
N ALA A 63 -3.30 -11.02 -14.36
CA ALA A 63 -4.29 -11.41 -13.36
C ALA A 63 -3.67 -12.01 -12.09
N GLN A 64 -2.58 -12.77 -12.22
CA GLN A 64 -1.90 -13.38 -11.06
C GLN A 64 -1.31 -12.35 -10.08
N GLN A 65 -1.12 -11.10 -10.49
CA GLN A 65 -0.63 -10.05 -9.61
C GLN A 65 -1.51 -9.91 -8.37
N TRP A 66 -2.83 -9.94 -8.52
CA TRP A 66 -3.81 -9.71 -7.43
C TRP A 66 -5.01 -10.67 -7.44
N GLY A 67 -5.07 -11.62 -8.37
CA GLY A 67 -6.20 -12.52 -8.57
C GLY A 67 -7.31 -11.91 -9.44
N ASP A 68 -8.42 -12.63 -9.53
CA ASP A 68 -9.61 -12.32 -10.35
C ASP A 68 -10.84 -11.97 -9.49
N ILE A 69 -10.84 -12.35 -8.21
CA ILE A 69 -11.93 -12.04 -7.28
C ILE A 69 -11.82 -10.57 -6.81
N PRO A 70 -12.88 -9.74 -6.86
CA PRO A 70 -12.85 -8.39 -6.30
C PRO A 70 -12.41 -8.38 -4.82
N PHE A 71 -11.53 -7.45 -4.45
CA PHE A 71 -11.07 -7.22 -3.08
C PHE A 71 -12.23 -6.85 -2.16
N SER A 72 -13.18 -6.05 -2.66
CA SER A 72 -14.39 -5.68 -1.90
C SER A 72 -15.26 -6.88 -1.51
N SER A 73 -15.17 -7.98 -2.25
CA SER A 73 -15.93 -9.22 -1.99
C SER A 73 -15.17 -10.23 -1.12
N ARG A 74 -13.94 -9.93 -0.66
CA ARG A 74 -13.11 -10.84 0.15
C ARG A 74 -13.21 -10.47 1.63
N PRO A 75 -13.95 -11.21 2.48
CA PRO A 75 -14.20 -10.82 3.88
C PRO A 75 -12.90 -10.62 4.68
N LYS A 76 -11.93 -11.54 4.54
CA LYS A 76 -10.63 -11.43 5.20
C LYS A 76 -9.87 -10.15 4.80
N THR A 77 -9.86 -9.84 3.50
CA THR A 77 -9.19 -8.64 2.97
C THR A 77 -9.84 -7.36 3.49
N ARG A 78 -11.18 -7.28 3.54
CA ARG A 78 -11.89 -6.13 4.13
C ARG A 78 -11.46 -5.90 5.57
N THR A 79 -11.46 -6.96 6.39
CA THR A 79 -11.05 -6.90 7.80
C THR A 79 -9.59 -6.45 7.94
N GLU A 80 -8.68 -7.01 7.13
CA GLU A 80 -7.25 -6.62 7.16
C GLU A 80 -7.04 -5.14 6.80
N PHE A 81 -7.68 -4.65 5.74
CA PHE A 81 -7.59 -3.22 5.37
C PHE A 81 -8.22 -2.31 6.43
N ALA A 82 -9.38 -2.68 6.99
CA ALA A 82 -10.03 -1.92 8.06
C ALA A 82 -9.13 -1.82 9.31
N GLN A 83 -8.52 -2.93 9.73
CA GLN A 83 -7.59 -2.97 10.85
C GLN A 83 -6.32 -2.15 10.58
N PHE A 84 -5.78 -2.22 9.36
CA PHE A 84 -4.60 -1.45 8.96
C PHE A 84 -4.92 0.06 8.96
N ILE A 85 -6.06 0.48 8.41
CA ILE A 85 -6.52 1.88 8.42
C ILE A 85 -6.69 2.38 9.86
N ARG A 86 -7.39 1.62 10.71
CA ARG A 86 -7.62 1.97 12.11
C ARG A 86 -6.31 2.11 12.88
N SER A 87 -5.37 1.19 12.69
CA SER A 87 -4.05 1.22 13.32
C SER A 87 -3.24 2.44 12.87
N SER A 88 -3.21 2.70 11.55
CA SER A 88 -2.58 3.88 10.97
C SER A 88 -3.17 5.18 11.54
N TYR A 89 -4.50 5.29 11.57
CA TYR A 89 -5.19 6.48 12.03
C TYR A 89 -4.91 6.75 13.52
N ARG A 90 -5.02 5.72 14.37
CA ARG A 90 -4.69 5.82 15.79
C ARG A 90 -3.27 6.34 16.01
N LEU A 91 -2.28 5.78 15.29
CA LEU A 91 -0.89 6.24 15.37
C LEU A 91 -0.66 7.66 14.80
N SER A 92 -1.58 8.19 13.99
CA SER A 92 -1.51 9.57 13.49
C SER A 92 -2.03 10.60 14.49
N LEU A 93 -2.80 10.17 15.49
CA LEU A 93 -3.34 11.02 16.56
C LEU A 93 -2.40 11.12 17.77
N LEU A 94 -1.39 10.25 17.86
CA LEU A 94 -0.44 10.28 18.97
C LEU A 94 0.38 11.58 18.94
N PRO A 95 0.66 12.17 20.12
CA PRO A 95 1.54 13.32 20.22
C PRO A 95 2.88 13.06 19.51
N ARG A 96 3.39 14.08 18.84
CA ARG A 96 4.71 14.03 18.22
C ARG A 96 5.73 14.40 19.30
N ASP A 97 6.46 13.42 19.82
CA ASP A 97 7.66 13.72 20.60
C ASP A 97 8.76 14.17 19.62
N GLY A 98 8.76 15.47 19.28
CA GLY A 98 9.71 16.10 18.33
C GLY A 98 9.19 16.26 16.88
N ASP A 99 10.09 16.54 15.93
CA ASP A 99 9.79 16.88 14.51
C ASP A 99 9.29 15.70 13.65
N GLY A 100 9.03 14.53 14.24
CA GLY A 100 8.63 13.30 13.55
C GLY A 100 7.19 12.88 13.84
N ASP A 101 6.57 12.10 12.95
CA ASP A 101 5.42 11.26 13.33
C ASP A 101 5.82 10.39 14.52
N GLY A 102 5.00 10.30 15.57
CA GLY A 102 5.26 9.47 16.75
C GLY A 102 5.88 8.13 16.34
N ASP A 103 7.11 7.90 16.78
CA ASP A 103 7.96 6.81 16.31
C ASP A 103 7.50 5.44 16.84
N GLY A 104 6.56 5.44 17.78
CA GLY A 104 6.11 4.23 18.47
C GLY A 104 7.19 3.62 19.35
N GLN A 105 8.30 4.35 19.62
CA GLN A 105 9.47 3.84 20.35
C GLN A 105 9.21 3.63 21.84
N GLY A 106 8.05 4.02 22.36
CA GLY A 106 7.64 3.72 23.75
C GLY A 106 7.32 2.24 24.01
N GLU A 107 7.16 1.42 22.98
CA GLU A 107 6.96 -0.02 23.11
C GLU A 107 8.08 -0.75 22.35
N GLU A 108 8.91 -1.51 23.06
CA GLU A 108 9.81 -2.49 22.45
C GLU A 108 9.02 -3.33 21.43
N GLY A 109 9.27 -3.13 20.13
CA GLY A 109 8.60 -3.87 19.05
C GLY A 109 7.31 -3.25 18.47
N GLY A 110 7.02 -1.96 18.73
CA GLY A 110 5.83 -1.28 18.20
C GLY A 110 5.68 -1.34 16.67
N ARG A 111 4.67 -2.07 16.18
CA ARG A 111 4.31 -2.19 14.76
C ARG A 111 3.76 -0.87 14.22
N TRP A 112 4.62 0.01 13.71
CA TRP A 112 4.21 1.28 13.09
C TRP A 112 3.65 1.05 11.68
N CYS A 113 2.58 1.76 11.32
CA CYS A 113 2.04 1.78 9.97
C CYS A 113 1.37 3.10 9.57
N ARG A 114 1.24 3.31 8.26
CA ARG A 114 0.50 4.42 7.64
C ARG A 114 -0.27 3.95 6.41
N MET A 115 -1.56 4.27 6.36
CA MET A 115 -2.38 4.22 5.15
C MET A 115 -2.60 5.65 4.67
N ILE A 116 -2.07 5.98 3.50
CA ILE A 116 -2.04 7.33 2.95
C ILE A 116 -2.85 7.36 1.66
N LEU A 117 -3.72 8.35 1.55
CA LEU A 117 -4.50 8.62 0.34
C LEU A 117 -3.89 9.80 -0.41
N ALA A 118 -3.85 9.70 -1.74
CA ALA A 118 -3.59 10.83 -2.62
C ALA A 118 -4.91 11.37 -3.17
N LEU A 119 -5.04 12.69 -3.21
CA LEU A 119 -6.24 13.39 -3.67
C LEU A 119 -5.91 14.36 -4.81
N ARG A 120 -6.93 14.69 -5.59
CA ARG A 120 -6.98 15.79 -6.56
C ARG A 120 -8.20 16.64 -6.20
N GLY A 121 -7.97 17.76 -5.50
CA GLY A 121 -9.06 18.45 -4.80
C GLY A 121 -9.63 17.52 -3.72
N GLU A 122 -10.93 17.26 -3.78
CA GLU A 122 -11.62 16.35 -2.85
C GLU A 122 -11.65 14.90 -3.35
N THR A 123 -11.32 14.66 -4.62
CA THR A 123 -11.35 13.32 -5.21
C THR A 123 -10.15 12.50 -4.78
N ARG A 124 -10.38 11.41 -4.06
CA ARG A 124 -9.36 10.38 -3.79
C ARG A 124 -9.01 9.65 -5.08
N VAL A 125 -7.72 9.53 -5.41
CA VAL A 125 -7.25 8.96 -6.68
C VAL A 125 -6.31 7.78 -6.51
N ALA A 126 -5.61 7.69 -5.37
CA ALA A 126 -4.70 6.58 -5.09
C ALA A 126 -4.51 6.37 -3.59
N ALA A 127 -3.98 5.21 -3.21
CA ALA A 127 -3.65 4.87 -1.84
C ALA A 127 -2.32 4.10 -1.75
N CYS A 128 -1.59 4.28 -0.65
CA CYS A 128 -0.48 3.41 -0.29
C CYS A 128 -0.48 3.04 1.20
N GLY A 129 0.03 1.85 1.51
CA GLY A 129 0.20 1.35 2.88
C GLY A 129 1.67 1.11 3.20
N LEU A 130 2.15 1.66 4.31
CA LEU A 130 3.52 1.54 4.80
C LEU A 130 3.53 0.88 6.18
N SER A 131 4.50 0.03 6.46
CA SER A 131 4.69 -0.60 7.77
C SER A 131 6.16 -0.77 8.14
N THR A 132 6.47 -1.23 9.35
CA THR A 132 7.83 -1.57 9.80
C THR A 132 8.10 -3.08 9.92
N TRP A 133 7.25 -3.91 9.30
CA TRP A 133 7.39 -5.37 9.34
C TRP A 133 7.45 -5.97 7.94
N LEU A 134 8.14 -7.10 7.82
CA LEU A 134 8.12 -7.93 6.63
C LEU A 134 6.86 -8.80 6.60
N PRO A 135 6.32 -9.17 5.42
CA PRO A 135 5.21 -10.10 5.33
C PRO A 135 5.59 -11.52 5.78
N ASP A 136 4.67 -12.18 6.47
CA ASP A 136 4.88 -13.52 7.03
C ASP A 136 5.01 -14.63 5.97
N TYR A 137 4.64 -14.35 4.72
CA TYR A 137 4.78 -15.30 3.60
C TYR A 137 6.17 -15.29 2.96
N LEU A 138 7.09 -14.39 3.37
CA LEU A 138 8.45 -14.40 2.85
C LEU A 138 9.22 -15.62 3.40
N PRO A 139 9.98 -16.36 2.55
CA PRO A 139 10.80 -17.47 3.03
C PRO A 139 11.82 -17.01 4.07
N PRO A 140 12.07 -17.79 5.15
CA PRO A 140 13.04 -17.42 6.18
C PRO A 140 14.44 -17.12 5.62
N SER A 141 14.92 -17.89 4.64
CA SER A 141 16.20 -17.65 3.99
C SER A 141 16.26 -16.28 3.28
N LEU A 142 15.16 -15.84 2.67
CA LEU A 142 15.07 -14.52 2.05
C LEU A 142 15.01 -13.42 3.13
N VAL A 143 14.30 -13.65 4.23
CA VAL A 143 14.29 -12.72 5.37
C VAL A 143 15.70 -12.51 5.92
N ASP A 144 16.50 -13.56 6.03
CA ASP A 144 17.89 -13.47 6.48
C ASP A 144 18.76 -12.70 5.48
N GLN A 145 18.61 -12.92 4.17
CA GLN A 145 19.30 -12.15 3.14
C GLN A 145 18.92 -10.66 3.18
N ILE A 146 17.64 -10.34 3.40
CA ILE A 146 17.16 -8.95 3.55
C ILE A 146 17.82 -8.32 4.78
N ARG A 147 17.78 -8.98 5.94
CA ARG A 147 18.42 -8.48 7.16
C ARG A 147 19.91 -8.26 6.96
N GLN A 148 20.61 -9.23 6.36
CA GLN A 148 22.03 -9.13 6.02
C GLN A 148 22.33 -7.90 5.16
N ARG A 149 21.48 -7.62 4.17
CA ARG A 149 21.67 -6.48 3.25
C ARG A 149 21.38 -5.13 3.89
N LEU A 150 20.46 -5.09 4.86
CA LEU A 150 19.98 -3.86 5.50
C LEU A 150 20.77 -3.47 6.75
N HIS A 151 21.64 -4.34 7.28
CA HIS A 151 22.41 -4.02 8.48
C HIS A 151 23.23 -2.74 8.31
N ASP A 152 23.19 -1.90 9.33
CA ASP A 152 24.06 -0.75 9.48
C ASP A 152 25.40 -1.19 10.09
N ASP A 153 26.47 -0.46 9.78
CA ASP A 153 27.84 -0.78 10.21
C ASP A 153 28.02 -0.74 11.75
N ASP A 154 27.07 -0.12 12.47
CA ASP A 154 27.07 0.01 13.93
C ASP A 154 26.47 -1.19 14.67
N GLY A 155 25.98 -2.20 13.95
CA GLY A 155 25.39 -3.41 14.53
C GLY A 155 23.96 -3.23 15.04
N SER A 156 23.31 -2.09 14.78
CA SER A 156 21.90 -1.88 15.11
C SER A 156 20.96 -2.75 14.26
N ALA A 157 19.74 -2.96 14.76
CA ALA A 157 18.72 -3.69 14.03
C ALA A 157 18.31 -2.93 12.75
N PRO A 158 18.16 -3.61 11.60
CA PRO A 158 17.86 -2.96 10.34
C PRO A 158 16.53 -2.19 10.41
N ARG A 159 16.56 -0.92 10.00
CA ARG A 159 15.37 -0.05 9.96
C ARG A 159 14.89 0.13 8.53
N PHE A 160 13.61 -0.15 8.29
CA PHE A 160 12.99 0.01 6.98
C PHE A 160 11.50 0.38 7.08
N LEU A 161 10.97 0.93 5.99
CA LEU A 161 9.54 0.93 5.72
C LEU A 161 9.23 -0.12 4.64
N TYR A 162 8.16 -0.88 4.84
CA TYR A 162 7.65 -1.82 3.86
C TYR A 162 6.43 -1.23 3.16
N LEU A 163 6.47 -1.10 1.84
CA LEU A 163 5.34 -0.68 1.01
C LEU A 163 4.43 -1.89 0.75
N ASN A 164 3.42 -2.04 1.60
CA ASN A 164 2.46 -3.14 1.57
C ASN A 164 1.49 -3.04 0.39
N TYR A 165 1.06 -1.82 0.09
CA TYR A 165 0.03 -1.54 -0.91
C TYR A 165 0.39 -0.28 -1.68
N LEU A 166 0.15 -0.29 -3.00
CA LEU A 166 0.18 0.88 -3.86
C LEU A 166 -0.86 0.68 -4.96
N ILE A 167 -1.90 1.52 -4.96
CA ILE A 167 -3.01 1.38 -5.91
C ILE A 167 -3.47 2.74 -6.39
N THR A 168 -3.79 2.84 -7.68
CA THR A 168 -4.46 3.99 -8.28
C THR A 168 -5.82 3.57 -8.81
N HIS A 169 -6.85 4.37 -8.59
CA HIS A 169 -8.19 4.08 -9.09
C HIS A 169 -8.25 4.33 -10.60
N ARG A 170 -8.64 3.32 -11.39
CA ARG A 170 -8.54 3.38 -12.87
C ARG A 170 -9.54 4.33 -13.53
N PHE A 171 -10.69 4.55 -12.91
CA PHE A 171 -11.75 5.43 -13.43
C PHE A 171 -11.73 6.85 -12.82
N ARG A 172 -10.64 7.22 -12.14
CA ARG A 172 -10.43 8.55 -11.55
C ARG A 172 -9.20 9.21 -12.17
N PRO A 173 -9.02 10.55 -12.05
CA PRO A 173 -7.87 11.27 -12.62
C PRO A 173 -6.56 10.98 -11.86
N SER A 174 -6.09 9.73 -11.94
CA SER A 174 -5.05 9.16 -11.09
C SER A 174 -3.66 9.14 -11.75
N ARG A 175 -3.53 9.71 -12.95
CA ARG A 175 -2.25 9.72 -13.70
C ARG A 175 -1.16 10.37 -12.86
N GLY A 176 -0.06 9.65 -12.68
CA GLY A 176 1.09 10.09 -11.88
C GLY A 176 0.91 9.99 -10.36
N ALA A 177 -0.29 9.69 -9.85
CA ALA A 177 -0.55 9.62 -8.40
C ALA A 177 0.25 8.50 -7.72
N GLY A 178 0.44 7.35 -8.38
CA GLY A 178 1.27 6.25 -7.86
C GLY A 178 2.73 6.65 -7.64
N ALA A 179 3.36 7.29 -8.65
CA ALA A 179 4.73 7.80 -8.53
C ALA A 179 4.86 8.85 -7.41
N GLN A 180 3.86 9.71 -7.26
CA GLN A 180 3.84 10.72 -6.21
C GLN A 180 3.64 10.12 -4.81
N LEU A 181 2.88 9.03 -4.66
CA LEU A 181 2.81 8.28 -3.40
C LEU A 181 4.14 7.60 -3.06
N ILE A 182 4.88 7.09 -4.06
CA ILE A 182 6.24 6.59 -3.85
C ILE A 182 7.14 7.73 -3.32
N HIS A 183 7.13 8.89 -3.96
CA HIS A 183 7.92 10.04 -3.51
C HIS A 183 7.54 10.48 -2.09
N HIS A 184 6.25 10.54 -1.79
CA HIS A 184 5.78 10.85 -0.45
C HIS A 184 6.24 9.81 0.60
N ALA A 185 6.25 8.52 0.24
CA ALA A 185 6.80 7.48 1.12
C ALA A 185 8.30 7.65 1.37
N LEU A 186 9.07 8.04 0.35
CA LEU A 186 10.50 8.33 0.48
C LEU A 186 10.75 9.53 1.40
N ASP A 187 9.99 10.61 1.27
CA ASP A 187 10.10 11.78 2.14
C ASP A 187 9.71 11.45 3.58
N LEU A 188 8.69 10.61 3.77
CA LEU A 188 8.32 10.10 5.09
C LEU A 188 9.45 9.27 5.72
N ALA A 189 10.11 8.40 4.94
CA ALA A 189 11.26 7.65 5.42
C ALA A 189 12.42 8.58 5.82
N ARG A 190 12.72 9.61 5.02
CA ARG A 190 13.74 10.64 5.34
C ARG A 190 13.45 11.37 6.63
N HIS A 191 12.24 11.90 6.80
CA HIS A 191 11.85 12.62 8.02
C HIS A 191 11.93 11.72 9.27
N ARG A 192 11.70 10.41 9.10
CA ARG A 192 11.82 9.42 10.18
C ARG A 192 13.23 8.85 10.34
N ARG A 193 14.20 9.31 9.54
CA ARG A 193 15.57 8.78 9.48
C ARG A 193 15.59 7.26 9.30
N ILE A 194 14.69 6.73 8.46
CA ILE A 194 14.62 5.32 8.12
C ILE A 194 15.39 5.12 6.80
N PRO A 195 16.48 4.33 6.79
CA PRO A 195 17.41 4.25 5.67
C PRO A 195 16.92 3.42 4.48
N TRP A 196 15.82 2.68 4.61
CA TRP A 196 15.35 1.78 3.57
C TRP A 196 13.83 1.83 3.35
N ILE A 197 13.42 1.71 2.10
CA ILE A 197 12.06 1.28 1.73
C ILE A 197 12.14 -0.03 0.96
N LEU A 198 11.29 -0.98 1.33
CA LEU A 198 11.16 -2.31 0.72
C LEU A 198 9.76 -2.48 0.10
N VAL A 199 9.65 -3.34 -0.90
CA VAL A 199 8.38 -3.74 -1.53
C VAL A 199 8.52 -5.14 -2.12
N ASP A 200 7.52 -6.01 -1.98
CA ASP A 200 7.44 -7.20 -2.82
C ASP A 200 6.80 -6.88 -4.17
N CYS A 201 7.32 -7.49 -5.22
CA CYS A 201 6.85 -7.27 -6.58
C CYS A 201 6.59 -8.60 -7.26
N TRP A 202 5.41 -8.74 -7.87
CA TRP A 202 5.11 -9.86 -8.76
C TRP A 202 6.02 -9.80 -9.99
N CYS A 203 6.68 -10.92 -10.30
CA CYS A 203 7.69 -10.99 -11.37
C CYS A 203 7.12 -11.39 -12.75
N GLY A 204 5.82 -11.63 -12.86
CA GLY A 204 5.21 -12.05 -14.13
C GLY A 204 5.06 -10.94 -15.16
N ASN A 205 4.38 -11.26 -16.27
CA ASN A 205 4.17 -10.38 -17.42
C ASN A 205 5.46 -9.63 -17.86
N ALA A 206 6.50 -10.41 -18.11
CA ALA A 206 7.84 -9.94 -18.47
C ALA A 206 8.44 -8.91 -17.49
N GLY A 207 8.06 -8.91 -16.21
CA GLY A 207 8.64 -8.03 -15.18
C GLY A 207 8.26 -6.56 -15.30
N GLY A 208 7.12 -6.23 -15.90
CA GLY A 208 6.66 -4.84 -16.05
C GLY A 208 6.55 -4.08 -14.72
N LEU A 209 6.01 -4.72 -13.69
CA LEU A 209 5.90 -4.13 -12.35
C LEU A 209 7.28 -3.92 -11.71
N VAL A 210 8.19 -4.88 -11.85
CA VAL A 210 9.57 -4.75 -11.36
C VAL A 210 10.27 -3.55 -12.02
N ARG A 211 10.14 -3.39 -13.34
CA ARG A 211 10.69 -2.25 -14.07
C ARG A 211 10.13 -0.91 -13.59
N PHE A 212 8.84 -0.84 -13.27
CA PHE A 212 8.23 0.36 -12.71
C PHE A 212 8.94 0.78 -11.41
N TYR A 213 9.16 -0.14 -10.47
CA TYR A 213 9.88 0.17 -9.24
C TYR A 213 11.37 0.46 -9.46
N GLN A 214 12.02 -0.22 -10.42
CA GLN A 214 13.41 0.08 -10.81
C GLN A 214 13.58 1.51 -11.35
N GLN A 215 12.63 2.01 -12.14
CA GLN A 215 12.60 3.41 -12.59
C GLN A 215 12.49 4.40 -11.41
N HIS A 216 11.95 3.95 -10.28
CA HIS A 216 11.90 4.69 -9.02
C HIS A 216 13.05 4.34 -8.06
N GLY A 217 14.14 3.75 -8.55
CA GLY A 217 15.38 3.51 -7.80
C GLY A 217 15.37 2.29 -6.87
N PHE A 218 14.36 1.43 -6.97
CA PHE A 218 14.33 0.17 -6.24
C PHE A 218 15.12 -0.92 -6.97
N HIS A 219 15.84 -1.73 -6.23
CA HIS A 219 16.66 -2.81 -6.78
C HIS A 219 16.36 -4.12 -6.04
N PRO A 220 16.46 -5.29 -6.70
CA PRO A 220 16.27 -6.57 -6.04
C PRO A 220 17.14 -6.72 -4.78
N ILE A 221 16.53 -7.23 -3.72
CA ILE A 221 17.19 -7.62 -2.47
C ILE A 221 16.94 -9.11 -2.27
N GLY A 222 18.05 -9.86 -2.29
CA GLY A 222 18.02 -11.31 -2.18
C GLY A 222 17.37 -12.01 -3.37
N ASP A 223 17.09 -13.28 -3.17
CA ASP A 223 16.56 -14.17 -4.21
C ASP A 223 15.07 -13.90 -4.52
N ALA A 224 14.68 -14.28 -5.74
CA ALA A 224 13.25 -14.40 -6.07
C ALA A 224 12.61 -15.55 -5.27
N PHE A 225 11.32 -15.44 -4.96
CA PHE A 225 10.59 -16.41 -4.16
C PHE A 225 9.25 -16.80 -4.79
N VAL A 226 8.64 -17.86 -4.27
CA VAL A 226 7.26 -18.24 -4.56
C VAL A 226 6.45 -18.12 -3.28
N ALA A 227 5.28 -17.49 -3.34
CA ALA A 227 4.32 -17.41 -2.25
C ALA A 227 3.06 -18.21 -2.64
N PRO A 228 2.98 -19.50 -2.28
CA PRO A 228 1.84 -20.34 -2.61
C PRO A 228 0.54 -19.80 -2.01
N GLY A 229 -0.54 -19.80 -2.78
CA GLY A 229 -1.87 -19.39 -2.31
C GLY A 229 -2.04 -17.88 -2.13
N LYS A 230 -1.03 -17.07 -2.46
CA LYS A 230 -1.16 -15.62 -2.42
C LYS A 230 -2.16 -15.14 -3.47
N HIS A 231 -3.17 -14.39 -3.05
CA HIS A 231 -4.29 -13.86 -3.84
C HIS A 231 -5.29 -14.88 -4.43
N LYS A 232 -4.93 -16.15 -4.59
CA LYS A 232 -5.81 -17.24 -5.02
C LYS A 232 -5.24 -18.58 -4.58
N ASP A 233 -6.09 -19.46 -4.04
CA ASP A 233 -5.68 -20.80 -3.64
C ASP A 233 -5.09 -21.57 -4.83
N GLY A 234 -3.97 -22.25 -4.60
CA GLY A 234 -3.22 -22.97 -5.65
C GLY A 234 -2.43 -22.09 -6.61
N LEU A 235 -2.43 -20.76 -6.46
CA LEU A 235 -1.59 -19.88 -7.27
C LEU A 235 -0.13 -19.90 -6.80
N GLU A 236 0.79 -20.22 -7.70
CA GLU A 236 2.23 -20.04 -7.49
C GLU A 236 2.63 -18.58 -7.78
N TRP A 237 2.44 -17.70 -6.79
CA TRP A 237 2.79 -16.29 -6.97
C TRP A 237 4.32 -16.12 -6.90
N ARG A 238 4.96 -15.91 -8.05
CA ARG A 238 6.41 -15.66 -8.11
C ARG A 238 6.73 -14.18 -7.88
N GLY A 239 7.52 -13.91 -6.86
CA GLY A 239 7.86 -12.56 -6.41
C GLY A 239 9.36 -12.28 -6.31
N SER A 240 9.69 -11.00 -6.14
CA SER A 240 11.00 -10.50 -5.74
C SER A 240 10.80 -9.37 -4.76
N VAL A 241 11.59 -9.33 -3.68
CA VAL A 241 11.64 -8.15 -2.81
C VAL A 241 12.61 -7.16 -3.45
N LEU A 242 12.14 -5.93 -3.64
CA LEU A 242 12.97 -4.82 -4.07
C LEU A 242 13.16 -3.86 -2.90
N GLY A 243 14.33 -3.23 -2.83
CA GLY A 243 14.60 -2.19 -1.85
C GLY A 243 15.31 -0.99 -2.44
N ARG A 244 15.09 0.16 -1.81
CA ARG A 244 15.74 1.42 -2.12
C ARG A 244 16.33 1.99 -0.83
N ARG A 245 17.64 2.27 -0.86
CA ARG A 245 18.30 3.02 0.19
C ARG A 245 17.89 4.49 0.09
N ILE A 246 17.69 5.11 1.24
CA ILE A 246 17.35 6.52 1.40
C ILE A 246 18.65 7.24 1.77
N ASP A 247 19.01 8.21 0.94
CA ASP A 247 20.11 9.13 1.22
C ASP A 247 19.73 10.16 2.29
#